data_AF-A0A851G2D6-F1
#
_entry.id   AF-A0A851G2D6-F1
#
_cell.length_a   1.000
_cell.length_b   1.000
_cell.length_c   1.000
_cell.angle_alpha   90.00
_cell.angle_beta   90.00
_cell.angle_gamma   90.00
#
_symmetry.space_group_name_H-M   'P 1'
#
loop_
_entity.id
_entity.type
_entity.pdbx_description
1 polymer ?
#
loop_
_entity_poly.entity_id
_entity_poly.type
_entity_poly.pdbx_seq_one_letter_code
_entity_poly.pdbx_strand_id
1 'polypeptide(L)'
;SCTSPRRFHINLRAGPGGDIALHLNPRMDEGAVVRNTLSGGSWGHEERDVPYNPFQRGDYFELSIRCGNHRFKVFVEGKPLM
;
A
#
# COMPACT_ATOMS: atom_id res chain seq x y z
N SER A 1 13.02 11.36 -22.23
CA SER A 1 13.32 10.04 -21.62
C SER A 1 12.10 9.60 -20.84
N CYS A 2 11.53 8.43 -21.15
CA CYS A 2 10.44 7.86 -20.35
C CYS A 2 11.07 7.16 -19.15
N THR A 3 11.05 7.78 -17.97
CA THR A 3 11.61 7.18 -16.75
C THR A 3 10.69 6.08 -16.25
N SER A 4 11.22 4.89 -15.97
CA SER A 4 10.43 3.80 -15.39
C SER A 4 9.74 4.24 -14.10
N PRO A 5 8.47 3.84 -13.87
CA PRO A 5 7.76 4.20 -12.65
C PRO A 5 8.53 3.70 -11.42
N ARG A 6 8.62 4.57 -10.40
CA ARG A 6 9.34 4.28 -9.16
C ARG A 6 8.41 3.83 -8.04
N ARG A 7 7.15 4.28 -8.07
CA ARG A 7 6.17 4.15 -6.99
C ARG A 7 4.76 4.16 -7.56
N PHE A 8 3.85 3.53 -6.84
CA PHE A 8 2.41 3.80 -6.95
C PHE A 8 1.80 3.79 -5.55
N HIS A 9 0.57 4.25 -5.41
CA HIS A 9 -0.15 4.13 -4.16
C HIS A 9 -1.61 3.81 -4.36
N ILE A 10 -2.20 3.15 -3.36
CA ILE A 10 -3.62 2.85 -3.27
C ILE A 10 -4.10 3.44 -1.94
N ASN A 11 -5.13 4.27 -2.00
CA ASN A 11 -5.72 4.92 -0.84
C ASN A 11 -7.16 4.45 -0.66
N LEU A 12 -7.46 3.85 0.49
CA LEU A 12 -8.83 3.67 0.96
C LEU A 12 -9.19 4.87 1.84
N ARG A 13 -10.04 5.76 1.31
CA ARG A 13 -10.42 7.02 1.97
C ARG A 13 -11.59 6.81 2.92
N ALA A 14 -11.54 7.49 4.07
CA ALA A 14 -12.58 7.50 5.08
C ALA A 14 -13.40 8.79 4.99
N GLY A 15 -14.44 8.78 4.16
CA GLY A 15 -15.37 9.89 4.04
C GLY A 15 -14.80 11.15 3.34
N PRO A 16 -15.55 12.27 3.37
CA PRO A 16 -15.24 13.47 2.59
C PRO A 16 -14.09 14.31 3.17
N GLY A 17 -13.70 14.08 4.43
CA GLY A 17 -12.68 14.87 5.14
C GLY A 17 -11.25 14.69 4.66
N GLY A 18 -11.02 13.80 3.68
CA GLY A 18 -9.69 13.54 3.12
C GLY A 18 -8.85 12.54 3.91
N ASP A 19 -9.36 12.02 5.02
CA ASP A 19 -8.71 10.96 5.80
C ASP A 19 -8.50 9.70 4.95
N ILE A 20 -7.38 9.02 5.19
CA ILE A 20 -7.01 7.78 4.52
C ILE A 20 -6.88 6.70 5.58
N ALA A 21 -7.82 5.76 5.58
CA ALA A 21 -7.82 4.61 6.48
C ALA A 21 -6.75 3.58 6.11
N LEU A 22 -6.37 3.49 4.84
CA LEU A 22 -5.23 2.69 4.37
C LEU A 22 -4.55 3.39 3.20
N HIS A 23 -3.30 3.81 3.41
CA HIS A 23 -2.37 4.16 2.35
C HIS A 23 -1.43 2.98 2.14
N LEU A 24 -1.48 2.34 0.97
CA LEU A 24 -0.54 1.31 0.56
C LEU A 24 0.36 1.89 -0.53
N ASN A 25 1.65 2.01 -0.29
CA ASN A 25 2.61 2.66 -1.17
C ASN A 25 3.84 1.79 -1.43
N PRO A 26 3.78 0.91 -2.43
CA PRO A 26 4.95 0.24 -2.96
C PRO A 26 5.94 1.24 -3.57
N ARG A 27 7.19 1.14 -3.13
CA ARG A 27 8.32 1.97 -3.56
C ARG A 27 9.39 1.07 -4.17
N MET A 28 9.35 0.86 -5.48
CA MET A 28 10.29 -0.02 -6.18
C MET A 28 11.73 0.51 -6.12
N ASP A 29 11.92 1.81 -5.93
CA ASP A 29 13.24 2.43 -5.76
C ASP A 29 13.85 2.22 -4.36
N GLU A 30 13.01 1.98 -3.34
CA GLU A 30 13.45 1.63 -1.99
C GLU A 30 13.40 0.12 -1.72
N GLY A 31 12.81 -0.67 -2.63
CA GLY A 31 12.51 -2.08 -2.38
C GLY A 31 11.49 -2.30 -1.24
N ALA A 32 10.68 -1.29 -0.90
CA ALA A 32 9.81 -1.28 0.27
C ALA A 32 8.31 -1.22 -0.09
N VAL A 33 7.47 -1.71 0.82
CA VAL A 33 6.02 -1.51 0.79
C VAL A 33 5.60 -0.74 2.03
N VAL A 34 5.40 0.56 1.87
CA VAL A 34 5.02 1.43 2.98
C VAL A 34 3.51 1.38 3.18
N ARG A 35 3.06 1.18 4.41
CA ARG A 35 1.67 1.46 4.81
C ARG A 35 1.61 2.59 5.81
N ASN A 36 0.51 3.34 5.76
CA ASN A 36 0.24 4.39 6.74
C ASN A 36 -1.26 4.72 6.77
N THR A 37 -1.66 5.56 7.72
CA THR A 37 -2.94 6.25 7.77
C THR A 37 -2.72 7.76 7.66
N LEU A 38 -3.71 8.46 7.12
CA LEU A 38 -3.79 9.92 7.16
C LEU A 38 -5.02 10.30 7.98
N SER A 39 -4.83 11.03 9.07
CA SER A 39 -5.93 11.46 9.94
C SER A 39 -5.76 12.93 10.29
N GLY A 40 -6.80 13.74 10.04
CA GLY A 40 -6.73 15.19 10.27
C GLY A 40 -5.63 15.87 9.47
N GLY A 41 -5.34 15.38 8.26
CA GLY A 41 -4.29 15.90 7.38
C GLY A 41 -2.85 15.54 7.78
N SER A 42 -2.65 14.72 8.82
CA SER A 42 -1.33 14.29 9.28
C SER A 42 -1.11 12.80 9.06
N TRP A 43 0.08 12.44 8.58
CA TRP A 43 0.49 11.05 8.42
C TRP A 43 0.82 10.43 9.78
N GLY A 44 0.42 9.18 9.98
CA GLY A 44 0.84 8.38 11.13
C GLY A 44 2.27 7.83 10.99
N HIS A 45 2.57 6.82 11.80
CA HIS A 45 3.83 6.07 11.70
C HIS A 45 3.82 5.17 10.46
N GLU A 46 4.91 5.18 9.69
CA GLU A 46 5.05 4.28 8.55
C GLU A 46 5.26 2.83 9.02
N GLU A 47 4.45 1.92 8.52
CA GLU A 47 4.70 0.49 8.67
C GLU A 47 5.37 -0.05 7.40
N ARG A 48 6.53 -0.67 7.55
CA ARG A 48 7.35 -1.15 6.41
C ARG A 48 7.57 -2.65 6.40
N ASP A 49 7.34 -3.32 7.52
CA ASP A 49 7.62 -4.74 7.69
C ASP A 49 6.65 -5.59 6.86
N VAL A 50 7.18 -6.24 5.82
CA VAL A 50 6.46 -7.21 4.99
C VAL A 50 7.31 -8.47 4.84
N PRO A 51 6.70 -9.66 4.77
CA PRO A 51 7.45 -10.91 4.64
C PRO A 51 8.17 -11.03 3.28
N TYR A 52 7.69 -10.33 2.25
CA TYR A 52 8.29 -10.24 0.92
C TYR A 52 7.77 -8.98 0.19
N ASN A 53 8.47 -8.55 -0.86
CA ASN A 53 8.01 -7.47 -1.74
C ASN A 53 7.62 -8.03 -3.12
N PRO A 54 6.33 -8.07 -3.48
CA PRO A 54 5.87 -8.62 -4.75
C PRO A 54 5.85 -7.60 -5.91
N PHE A 55 6.21 -6.33 -5.67
CA PHE A 55 6.04 -5.28 -6.67
C PHE A 55 7.36 -5.03 -7.42
N GLN A 56 7.46 -5.59 -8.62
CA GLN A 56 8.59 -5.37 -9.53
C GLN A 56 8.17 -4.59 -10.78
N ARG A 57 9.14 -3.92 -11.41
CA ARG A 57 8.90 -3.14 -12.62
C ARG A 57 8.67 -4.08 -13.80
N GLY A 58 7.62 -3.84 -14.56
CA GLY A 58 7.29 -4.61 -15.77
C GLY A 58 6.40 -5.83 -15.49
N ASP A 59 6.22 -6.20 -14.23
CA ASP A 59 5.39 -7.33 -13.83
C ASP A 59 3.93 -6.89 -13.59
N TYR A 60 3.02 -7.79 -13.95
CA TYR A 60 1.62 -7.69 -13.56
C TYR A 60 1.46 -8.20 -12.13
N PHE A 61 0.44 -7.71 -11.44
CA PHE A 61 0.07 -8.20 -10.13
C PHE A 61 -1.45 -8.17 -9.94
N GLU A 62 -1.97 -9.18 -9.23
CA GLU A 62 -3.31 -9.18 -8.67
C GLU A 62 -3.26 -8.81 -7.19
N LEU A 63 -3.94 -7.72 -6.82
CA LEU A 63 -4.04 -7.25 -5.44
C LEU A 63 -5.46 -7.45 -4.91
N SER A 64 -5.57 -8.13 -3.77
CA SER A 64 -6.83 -8.29 -3.04
C SER A 64 -6.74 -7.61 -1.67
N ILE A 65 -7.59 -6.62 -1.42
CA ILE A 65 -7.69 -5.94 -0.11
C ILE A 65 -9.02 -6.35 0.54
N ARG A 66 -8.94 -6.97 1.71
CA ARG A 66 -10.11 -7.42 2.48
C ARG A 66 -10.24 -6.60 3.76
N CYS A 67 -11.38 -5.93 3.92
CA CYS A 67 -11.73 -5.23 5.16
C CYS A 67 -12.23 -6.25 6.18
N GLY A 68 -11.52 -6.40 7.30
CA GLY A 68 -11.98 -7.18 8.45
C GLY A 68 -12.34 -6.27 9.62
N ASN A 69 -12.93 -6.85 10.67
CA ASN A 69 -13.44 -6.08 11.83
C ASN A 69 -12.37 -5.25 12.57
N HIS A 70 -11.10 -5.66 12.51
CA HIS A 70 -10.02 -5.00 13.26
C HIS A 70 -8.82 -4.59 12.40
N ARG A 71 -8.68 -5.14 11.20
CA ARG A 71 -7.55 -4.87 10.30
C ARG A 71 -7.92 -5.10 8.85
N PHE A 72 -7.22 -4.40 7.98
CA PHE A 72 -7.13 -4.77 6.57
C PHE A 72 -6.23 -6.00 6.42
N LYS A 73 -6.61 -6.89 5.52
CA LYS A 73 -5.76 -7.98 5.05
C LYS A 73 -5.46 -7.75 3.57
N VAL A 74 -4.20 -7.79 3.19
CA VAL A 74 -3.76 -7.56 1.81
C VAL A 74 -3.12 -8.83 1.28
N PHE A 75 -3.52 -9.23 0.08
CA PHE A 75 -2.97 -10.39 -0.62
C PHE A 75 -2.45 -9.95 -1.99
N VAL A 76 -1.31 -10.52 -2.40
CA VAL A 76 -0.76 -10.37 -3.76
C VAL A 76 -0.60 -11.76 -4.36
N GLU A 77 -1.14 -11.99 -5.55
CA GLU A 77 -1.19 -13.34 -6.17
C GLU A 77 -1.80 -14.40 -5.23
N GLY A 78 -2.87 -14.02 -4.52
CA GLY A 78 -3.52 -14.87 -3.52
C GLY A 78 -2.70 -15.14 -2.23
N LYS A 79 -1.45 -14.68 -2.13
CA LYS A 79 -0.58 -14.87 -0.96
C LYS A 79 -0.72 -13.71 0.02
N PRO A 80 -0.76 -13.95 1.35
CA PRO A 80 -0.84 -12.88 2.34
C PRO A 80 0.39 -11.97 2.29
N LEU A 81 0.17 -10.66 2.36
CA LEU A 81 1.19 -9.62 2.52
C LEU A 81 1.11 -8.97 3.90
N MET A 82 -0.12 -8.71 4.39
CA MET A 82 -0.47 -8.23 5.74
C MET A 82 -1.87 -8.72 6.16
#